data_AF-A0A6L3X5M7-F1
#
_entry.id   AF-A0A6L3X5M7-F1
#
_cell.length_a   1.000
_cell.length_b   1.000
_cell.length_c   1.000
_cell.angle_alpha   90.00
_cell.angle_beta   90.00
_cell.angle_gamma   90.00
#
_symmetry.space_group_name_H-M   'P 1'
#
loop_
_entity.id
_entity.type
_entity.pdbx_description
1 polymer ?
#
loop_
_entity_poly.entity_id
_entity_poly.type
_entity_poly.pdbx_seq_one_letter_code
_entity_poly.pdbx_strand_id
1 'polypeptide(L)'
;RRQGQRCLRDRHYTGDSVRLRYSKLLNDIGTRVNFFSLRYSTAGFYTLSDTTYKGMAGGAPKQTVEDDGTVTTHYDTVYNLHMSRKAKNQLLLSQPMGEYGALSLSWDQQTYWNTSKTTQSLQFAWNATFRNLSLGISAQRSSGLYDNKKDNILALSLSVPLGNPALSTRLRFTATHADPAGTTASTGVSGYLPGQENLFYSVNQRYSAQQHYGGDAALQYEGAWGDYNLGYSYAGDSRNLSYGMSGGAVLHEDGLP
;
A
#
# COMPACT_ATOMS: atom_id res chain seq x y z
N ARG A 1 -2.74 -10.26 30.14
CA ARG A 1 -3.48 -11.51 29.86
C ARG A 1 -4.89 -11.13 29.42
N ARG A 2 -5.35 -11.57 28.24
CA ARG A 2 -6.78 -11.53 27.85
C ARG A 2 -7.12 -12.94 27.33
N GLN A 3 -8.05 -13.61 28.01
CA GLN A 3 -8.58 -14.92 27.61
C GLN A 3 -9.73 -14.71 26.63
N GLY A 4 -9.74 -15.44 25.52
CA GLY A 4 -10.90 -15.56 24.63
C GLY A 4 -11.36 -17.01 24.63
N GLN A 5 -12.65 -17.25 24.90
CA GLN A 5 -13.27 -18.59 24.89
C GLN A 5 -14.26 -18.70 23.73
N ARG A 6 -14.33 -19.87 23.10
CA ARG A 6 -15.32 -20.21 22.05
C ARG A 6 -15.96 -21.56 22.33
N CYS A 7 -17.29 -21.65 22.16
CA CYS A 7 -18.06 -22.90 22.14
C CYS A 7 -18.59 -23.14 20.72
N LEU A 8 -18.13 -24.22 20.07
CA LEU A 8 -18.79 -24.80 18.91
C LEU A 8 -18.77 -26.32 19.10
N ARG A 9 -19.96 -26.90 19.31
CA ARG A 9 -20.20 -28.34 19.53
C ARG A 9 -19.16 -28.98 20.48
N ASP A 10 -19.41 -28.83 21.77
CA ASP A 10 -18.75 -29.60 22.86
C ASP A 10 -17.22 -29.56 22.97
N ARG A 11 -16.52 -28.68 22.23
CA ARG A 11 -15.08 -28.45 22.43
C ARG A 11 -14.79 -27.03 22.86
N HIS A 12 -14.27 -26.90 24.09
CA HIS A 12 -13.73 -25.65 24.62
C HIS A 12 -12.31 -25.44 24.12
N TYR A 13 -12.07 -24.34 23.41
CA TYR A 13 -10.72 -23.88 23.08
C TYR A 13 -10.34 -22.76 24.05
N THR A 14 -9.26 -22.99 24.80
CA THR A 14 -8.61 -21.99 25.65
C THR A 14 -7.30 -21.59 25.00
N GLY A 15 -6.99 -20.29 25.06
CA GLY A 15 -5.74 -19.80 24.52
C GLY A 15 -5.31 -18.49 25.14
N ASP A 16 -4.00 -18.33 25.21
CA ASP A 16 -3.33 -17.15 25.69
C ASP A 16 -2.56 -16.48 24.55
N SER A 17 -2.47 -15.16 24.60
CA SER A 17 -1.59 -14.38 23.73
C SER A 17 -0.75 -13.42 24.55
N VAL A 18 0.55 -13.43 24.29
CA VAL A 18 1.52 -12.49 24.85
C VAL A 18 1.97 -11.57 23.73
N ARG A 19 2.00 -10.27 24.00
CA ARG A 19 2.48 -9.26 23.07
C ARG A 19 3.51 -8.38 23.76
N LEU A 20 4.71 -8.37 23.21
CA LEU A 20 5.79 -7.47 23.58
C LEU A 20 5.88 -6.39 22.51
N ARG A 21 5.93 -5.14 22.95
CA ARG A 21 6.08 -3.97 22.07
C ARG A 21 7.21 -3.12 22.60
N TYR A 22 8.07 -2.71 21.69
CA TYR A 22 9.18 -1.82 21.98
C TYR A 22 9.20 -0.72 20.93
N SER A 23 9.38 0.52 21.37
CA SER A 23 9.55 1.69 20.51
C SER A 23 10.60 2.56 21.17
N LYS A 24 11.66 2.87 20.45
CA LYS A 24 12.71 3.75 20.97
C LYS A 24 13.17 4.69 19.88
N LEU A 25 13.15 5.96 20.21
CA LEU A 25 13.66 7.02 19.38
C LEU A 25 15.09 7.31 19.86
N LEU A 26 16.09 7.02 19.03
CA LEU A 26 17.50 7.26 19.34
C LEU A 26 17.89 8.59 18.69
N ASN A 27 17.83 9.66 19.47
CA ASN A 27 18.13 11.01 18.99
C ASN A 27 19.60 11.16 18.54
N ASP A 28 20.54 10.53 19.26
CA ASP A 28 21.98 10.78 19.09
C ASP A 28 22.54 10.32 17.73
N ILE A 29 21.94 9.27 17.14
CA ILE A 29 22.33 8.74 15.83
C ILE A 29 21.25 9.01 14.76
N GLY A 30 20.22 9.80 15.10
CA GLY A 30 19.05 10.07 14.26
C GLY A 30 18.14 8.86 14.01
N THR A 31 18.59 7.64 14.31
CA THR A 31 17.86 6.40 14.08
C THR A 31 16.57 6.37 14.87
N ARG A 32 15.44 6.27 14.17
CA ARG A 32 14.15 6.11 14.80
C ARG A 32 13.69 4.66 14.64
N VAL A 33 13.82 3.88 15.71
CA VAL A 33 13.19 2.57 15.82
C VAL A 33 11.74 2.81 16.23
N ASN A 34 10.88 3.04 15.24
CA ASN A 34 9.48 3.36 15.47
C ASN A 34 8.79 2.25 16.26
N PHE A 35 9.00 0.99 15.85
CA PHE A 35 8.18 -0.10 16.36
C PHE A 35 8.83 -1.47 16.15
N PHE A 36 9.01 -2.22 17.23
CA PHE A 36 9.21 -3.66 17.21
C PHE A 36 8.08 -4.32 18.02
N SER A 37 7.38 -5.28 17.42
CA SER A 37 6.31 -6.02 18.09
C SER A 37 6.46 -7.50 17.83
N LEU A 38 6.58 -8.24 18.94
CA LEU A 38 6.54 -9.68 18.97
C LEU A 38 5.22 -10.09 19.62
N ARG A 39 4.38 -10.79 18.89
CA ARG A 39 3.17 -11.41 19.43
C ARG A 39 3.32 -12.92 19.30
N TYR A 40 3.07 -13.64 20.39
CA TYR A 40 2.93 -15.08 20.38
C TYR A 40 1.53 -15.44 20.90
N SER A 41 0.89 -16.41 20.26
CA SER A 41 -0.43 -16.91 20.67
C SER A 41 -0.43 -18.43 20.61
N THR A 42 -1.01 -19.06 21.64
CA THR A 42 -1.17 -20.52 21.70
C THR A 42 -2.17 -21.00 20.66
N ALA A 43 -2.11 -22.28 20.27
CA ALA A 43 -2.95 -22.85 19.21
C ALA A 43 -4.46 -22.68 19.43
N GLY A 44 -4.94 -22.61 20.68
CA GLY A 44 -6.34 -22.38 21.03
C GLY A 44 -6.76 -20.92 21.17
N PHE A 45 -5.90 -19.95 20.83
CA PHE A 45 -6.25 -18.53 20.92
C PHE A 45 -6.98 -18.08 19.65
N TYR A 46 -8.23 -17.65 19.82
CA TYR A 46 -9.06 -17.09 18.75
C TYR A 46 -9.49 -15.65 19.10
N THR A 47 -9.55 -14.78 18.10
CA THR A 47 -10.07 -13.42 18.25
C THR A 47 -11.59 -13.40 18.14
N LEU A 48 -12.25 -12.34 18.62
CA LEU A 48 -13.71 -12.21 18.53
C LEU A 48 -14.21 -12.32 17.07
N SER A 49 -13.49 -11.73 16.12
CA SER A 49 -13.79 -11.84 14.68
C SER A 49 -13.68 -13.27 14.14
N ASP A 50 -12.86 -14.13 14.75
CA ASP A 50 -12.76 -15.54 14.38
C ASP A 50 -13.98 -16.34 14.87
N THR A 51 -14.69 -15.85 15.90
CA THR A 51 -15.84 -16.54 16.48
C THR A 51 -17.12 -16.41 15.64
N THR A 52 -17.19 -15.37 14.82
CA THR A 52 -18.31 -15.06 13.90
C THR A 52 -18.44 -16.02 12.70
N TYR A 53 -17.43 -16.85 12.42
CA TYR A 53 -17.49 -17.82 11.32
C TYR A 53 -18.27 -19.09 11.69
N LYS A 54 -19.11 -19.60 10.79
CA LYS A 54 -19.98 -20.77 11.05
C LYS A 54 -19.24 -22.14 11.09
N GLY A 55 -18.00 -22.23 10.57
CA GLY A 55 -17.21 -23.48 10.51
C GLY A 55 -15.74 -23.31 10.89
N MET A 56 -14.98 -24.40 11.00
CA MET A 56 -13.53 -24.41 11.31
C MET A 56 -12.64 -24.25 10.07
N ALA A 57 -13.18 -24.55 8.89
CA ALA A 57 -12.64 -24.16 7.61
C ALA A 57 -13.83 -23.88 6.69
N GLY A 58 -13.69 -22.92 5.79
CA GLY A 58 -14.77 -22.51 4.89
C GLY A 58 -14.31 -21.44 3.92
N GLY A 59 -15.17 -21.12 2.96
CA GLY A 59 -14.82 -20.30 1.80
C GLY A 59 -14.53 -21.17 0.59
N ALA A 60 -15.11 -20.79 -0.54
CA ALA A 60 -14.80 -21.42 -1.81
C ALA A 60 -13.76 -20.55 -2.52
N PRO A 61 -12.66 -21.13 -3.03
CA PRO A 61 -11.79 -20.40 -3.94
C PRO A 61 -12.65 -19.90 -5.12
N LYS A 62 -12.73 -18.58 -5.30
CA LYS A 62 -13.41 -18.03 -6.48
C LYS A 62 -12.37 -18.00 -7.59
N GLN A 63 -12.60 -18.81 -8.62
CA GLN A 63 -11.84 -18.71 -9.85
C GLN A 63 -12.44 -17.57 -10.65
N THR A 64 -11.66 -16.51 -10.84
CA THR A 64 -11.99 -15.46 -11.79
C THR A 64 -11.08 -15.67 -12.99
N VAL A 65 -11.68 -15.77 -14.18
CA VAL A 65 -10.91 -15.73 -15.42
C VAL A 65 -10.65 -14.26 -15.68
N GLU A 66 -9.39 -13.83 -15.62
CA GLU A 66 -9.00 -12.47 -15.98
C GLU A 66 -9.11 -12.27 -17.50
N ASP A 67 -9.24 -11.01 -17.95
CA ASP A 67 -9.46 -10.65 -19.36
C ASP A 67 -8.31 -11.10 -20.31
N ASP A 68 -7.20 -11.57 -19.76
CA ASP A 68 -6.05 -12.15 -20.47
C ASP A 68 -6.14 -13.69 -20.65
N GLY A 69 -7.22 -14.31 -20.17
CA GLY A 69 -7.42 -15.77 -20.19
C GLY A 69 -6.76 -16.53 -19.04
N THR A 70 -6.14 -15.83 -18.09
CA THR A 70 -5.50 -16.43 -16.92
C THR A 70 -6.54 -16.75 -15.85
N VAL A 71 -6.57 -18.00 -15.37
CA VAL A 71 -7.44 -18.41 -14.26
C VAL A 71 -6.78 -18.00 -12.94
N THR A 72 -7.16 -16.84 -12.41
CA THR A 72 -6.70 -16.37 -11.09
C THR A 72 -7.64 -16.90 -10.01
N THR A 73 -7.10 -17.71 -9.11
CA THR A 73 -7.88 -18.24 -7.98
C THR A 73 -7.78 -17.27 -6.80
N HIS A 74 -8.86 -16.56 -6.52
CA HIS A 74 -8.98 -15.68 -5.38
C HIS A 74 -9.33 -16.47 -4.12
N TYR A 75 -8.48 -16.36 -3.10
CA TYR A 75 -8.65 -17.03 -1.81
C TYR A 75 -9.26 -16.11 -0.73
N ASP A 76 -9.80 -14.96 -1.13
CA ASP A 76 -10.23 -13.86 -0.23
C ASP A 76 -11.28 -14.29 0.81
N THR A 77 -12.06 -15.33 0.48
CA THR A 77 -13.08 -15.89 1.37
C THR A 77 -12.67 -17.19 2.05
N VAL A 78 -11.51 -17.77 1.66
CA VAL A 78 -11.00 -19.02 2.23
C VAL A 78 -10.38 -18.73 3.59
N TYR A 79 -11.02 -19.26 4.62
CA TYR A 79 -10.53 -19.22 5.98
C TYR A 79 -10.34 -20.65 6.49
N ASN A 80 -9.24 -20.86 7.22
CA ASN A 80 -9.02 -22.09 7.94
C ASN A 80 -8.62 -21.75 9.38
N LEU A 81 -9.57 -21.88 10.30
CA LEU A 81 -9.38 -21.65 11.73
C LEU A 81 -8.57 -22.77 12.39
N HIS A 82 -8.30 -23.89 11.70
CA HIS A 82 -7.26 -24.83 12.14
C HIS A 82 -5.84 -24.26 11.97
N MET A 83 -5.66 -23.24 11.13
CA MET A 83 -4.41 -22.51 10.98
C MET A 83 -4.44 -21.23 11.82
N SER A 84 -4.56 -21.40 13.14
CA SER A 84 -4.55 -20.25 14.06
C SER A 84 -3.18 -19.54 14.04
N ARG A 85 -3.19 -18.22 14.24
CA ARG A 85 -2.00 -17.37 14.18
C ARG A 85 -1.06 -17.69 15.36
N LYS A 86 0.13 -18.21 15.06
CA LYS A 86 1.15 -18.60 16.07
C LYS A 86 1.95 -17.42 16.56
N ALA A 87 2.78 -16.84 15.69
CA ALA A 87 3.61 -15.69 16.04
C ALA A 87 3.54 -14.61 14.97
N LYS A 88 3.51 -13.34 15.39
CA LYS A 88 3.62 -12.17 14.53
C LYS A 88 4.81 -11.32 14.97
N ASN A 89 5.76 -11.16 14.06
CA ASN A 89 6.91 -10.28 14.23
C ASN A 89 6.69 -9.07 13.34
N GLN A 90 6.90 -7.87 13.89
CA GLN A 90 6.82 -6.63 13.13
C GLN A 90 8.00 -5.75 13.53
N LEU A 91 8.67 -5.18 12.53
CA LEU A 91 9.77 -4.25 12.70
C LEU A 91 9.55 -3.07 11.74
N LEU A 92 9.62 -1.86 12.27
CA LEU A 92 9.62 -0.62 11.50
C LEU A 92 10.79 0.24 11.96
N LEU A 93 11.70 0.50 11.04
CA LEU A 93 12.90 1.29 11.23
C LEU A 93 12.89 2.45 10.25
N SER A 94 13.18 3.65 10.72
CA SER A 94 13.43 4.81 9.87
C SER A 94 14.73 5.49 10.31
N GLN A 95 15.68 5.60 9.40
CA GLN A 95 16.99 6.16 9.60
C GLN A 95 17.15 7.40 8.70
N PRO A 96 17.06 8.63 9.22
CA PRO A 96 17.60 9.78 8.53
C PRO A 96 19.12 9.63 8.43
N MET A 97 19.66 9.97 7.27
CA MET A 97 21.10 9.92 6.94
C MET A 97 21.62 11.31 6.54
N GLY A 98 20.96 12.37 7.04
CA GLY A 98 21.30 13.75 6.73
C GLY A 98 21.20 14.04 5.22
N GLU A 99 22.31 14.46 4.63
CA GLU A 99 22.42 14.81 3.21
C GLU A 99 22.21 13.61 2.26
N TYR A 100 22.42 12.37 2.76
CA TYR A 100 22.19 11.15 1.99
C TYR A 100 20.72 10.70 1.97
N GLY A 101 19.82 11.51 2.55
CA GLY A 101 18.38 11.25 2.55
C GLY A 101 17.89 10.46 3.76
N ALA A 102 16.83 9.68 3.58
CA ALA A 102 16.19 8.90 4.61
C ALA A 102 15.93 7.47 4.13
N LEU A 103 16.29 6.51 4.97
CA LEU A 103 16.05 5.08 4.77
C LEU A 103 14.91 4.63 5.67
N SER A 104 14.05 3.79 5.12
CA SER A 104 12.94 3.17 5.83
C SER A 104 12.92 1.68 5.52
N LEU A 105 12.69 0.89 6.57
CA LEU A 105 12.60 -0.55 6.50
C LEU A 105 11.37 -0.98 7.32
N SER A 106 10.46 -1.68 6.68
CA SER A 106 9.30 -2.31 7.30
C SER A 106 9.37 -3.80 7.03
N TRP A 107 9.24 -4.61 8.07
CA TRP A 107 9.21 -6.05 7.96
C TRP A 107 8.12 -6.60 8.87
N ASP A 108 7.30 -7.48 8.32
CA ASP A 108 6.38 -8.28 9.10
C ASP A 108 6.41 -9.74 8.65
N GLN A 109 6.32 -10.63 9.64
CA GLN A 109 6.26 -12.06 9.42
C GLN A 109 5.22 -12.67 10.36
N GLN A 110 4.31 -13.45 9.79
CA GLN A 110 3.25 -14.15 10.47
C GLN A 110 3.39 -15.65 10.24
N THR A 111 3.49 -16.38 11.34
CA THR A 111 3.49 -17.85 11.37
C THR A 111 2.14 -18.35 11.85
N TYR A 112 1.83 -19.60 11.49
CA TYR A 112 0.55 -20.24 11.79
C TYR A 112 0.80 -21.61 12.42
N TRP A 113 -0.16 -22.08 13.22
CA TRP A 113 -0.17 -23.45 13.72
C TRP A 113 -0.64 -24.39 12.60
N ASN A 114 -0.23 -25.66 12.67
CA ASN A 114 -0.60 -26.71 11.72
C ASN A 114 -0.17 -26.48 10.25
N THR A 115 0.75 -25.55 10.00
CA THR A 115 1.39 -25.37 8.69
C THR A 115 2.80 -24.81 8.87
N SER A 116 3.73 -25.22 8.00
CA SER A 116 5.06 -24.62 7.89
C SER A 116 5.06 -23.32 7.07
N LYS A 117 3.93 -23.00 6.41
CA LYS A 117 3.80 -21.79 5.59
C LYS A 117 3.74 -20.53 6.45
N THR A 118 4.33 -19.46 5.95
CA THR A 118 4.42 -18.17 6.62
C THR A 118 4.04 -17.05 5.68
N THR A 119 3.29 -16.07 6.17
CA THR A 119 3.05 -14.82 5.45
C THR A 119 4.15 -13.85 5.83
N GLN A 120 4.78 -13.24 4.84
CA GLN A 120 5.86 -12.27 5.05
C GLN A 120 5.64 -11.08 4.14
N SER A 121 5.90 -9.88 4.67
CA SER A 121 6.00 -8.66 3.90
C SER A 121 7.25 -7.90 4.34
N LEU A 122 8.08 -7.53 3.38
CA LEU A 122 9.30 -6.77 3.56
C LEU A 122 9.24 -5.58 2.62
N GLN A 123 9.45 -4.38 3.13
CA GLN A 123 9.49 -3.15 2.37
C GLN A 123 10.72 -2.37 2.79
N PHE A 124 11.54 -2.02 1.81
CA PHE A 124 12.68 -1.14 1.94
C PHE A 124 12.41 0.08 1.07
N ALA A 125 12.65 1.28 1.58
CA ALA A 125 12.57 2.48 0.79
C ALA A 125 13.65 3.48 1.23
N TRP A 126 14.39 4.00 0.26
CA TRP A 126 15.38 5.04 0.43
C TRP A 126 14.98 6.22 -0.43
N ASN A 127 14.92 7.41 0.18
CA ASN A 127 14.58 8.64 -0.50
C ASN A 127 15.65 9.68 -0.20
N ALA A 128 16.18 10.35 -1.21
CA ALA A 128 17.16 11.39 -1.06
C ALA A 128 16.78 12.62 -1.89
N THR A 129 17.01 13.79 -1.31
CA THR A 129 16.81 15.06 -2.01
C THR A 129 18.16 15.75 -2.17
N PHE A 130 18.63 15.85 -3.40
CA PHE A 130 19.88 16.53 -3.74
C PHE A 130 19.56 17.89 -4.37
N ARG A 131 19.75 18.98 -3.61
CA ARG A 131 19.37 20.35 -4.00
C ARG A 131 17.89 20.43 -4.33
N ASN A 132 17.54 20.36 -5.61
CA ASN A 132 16.18 20.41 -6.12
C ASN A 132 15.71 19.04 -6.67
N LEU A 133 16.61 18.06 -6.79
CA LEU A 133 16.31 16.72 -7.30
C LEU A 133 15.79 15.81 -6.19
N SER A 134 14.69 15.10 -6.42
CA SER A 134 14.22 14.04 -5.51
C SER A 134 14.40 12.66 -6.15
N LEU A 135 15.06 11.77 -5.43
CA LEU A 135 15.31 10.38 -5.80
C LEU A 135 14.64 9.46 -4.78
N GLY A 136 13.97 8.42 -5.25
CA GLY A 136 13.39 7.38 -4.43
C GLY A 136 13.69 6.00 -5.00
N ILE A 137 14.10 5.07 -4.15
CA ILE A 137 14.27 3.67 -4.50
C ILE A 137 13.50 2.87 -3.46
N SER A 138 12.64 1.98 -3.89
CA SER A 138 11.96 1.04 -3.01
C SER A 138 12.01 -0.38 -3.53
N ALA A 139 12.04 -1.31 -2.58
CA ALA A 139 12.00 -2.74 -2.82
C ALA A 139 10.98 -3.35 -1.88
N GLN A 140 10.02 -4.08 -2.42
CA GLN A 140 8.99 -4.77 -1.67
C GLN A 140 9.01 -6.25 -2.03
N ARG A 141 8.82 -7.09 -1.02
CA ARG A 141 8.63 -8.53 -1.16
C ARG A 141 7.47 -8.98 -0.31
N SER A 142 6.48 -9.61 -0.92
CA SER A 142 5.35 -10.22 -0.22
C SER A 142 5.22 -11.70 -0.55
N SER A 143 4.78 -12.49 0.42
CA SER A 143 4.40 -13.89 0.23
C SER A 143 3.13 -14.22 1.01
N GLY A 144 2.19 -14.88 0.34
CA GLY A 144 0.91 -15.29 0.92
C GLY A 144 0.97 -16.61 1.70
N LEU A 145 -0.11 -16.92 2.43
CA LEU A 145 -0.27 -18.21 3.11
C LEU A 145 -0.73 -19.33 2.15
N TYR A 146 -1.59 -18.98 1.20
CA TYR A 146 -2.24 -19.94 0.29
C TYR A 146 -1.55 -20.03 -1.08
N ASP A 147 -0.73 -19.04 -1.43
CA ASP A 147 0.07 -19.01 -2.65
C ASP A 147 1.56 -19.19 -2.31
N ASN A 148 2.26 -20.00 -3.11
CA ASN A 148 3.71 -20.19 -3.02
C ASN A 148 4.48 -19.14 -3.84
N LYS A 149 3.79 -18.33 -4.64
CA LYS A 149 4.39 -17.22 -5.38
C LYS A 149 4.86 -16.13 -4.41
N LYS A 150 6.03 -15.57 -4.73
CA LYS A 150 6.62 -14.45 -4.00
C LYS A 150 6.61 -13.28 -4.97
N ASP A 151 5.91 -12.23 -4.58
CA ASP A 151 5.82 -11.03 -5.40
C ASP A 151 6.93 -10.08 -4.95
N ASN A 152 7.95 -9.93 -5.80
CA ASN A 152 8.97 -8.92 -5.60
C ASN A 152 8.67 -7.73 -6.51
N ILE A 153 8.72 -6.53 -5.94
CA ILE A 153 8.53 -5.27 -6.63
C ILE A 153 9.74 -4.39 -6.35
N LEU A 154 10.40 -3.92 -7.39
CA LEU A 154 11.45 -2.92 -7.30
C LEU A 154 10.95 -1.67 -7.99
N ALA A 155 10.95 -0.53 -7.30
CA ALA A 155 10.56 0.75 -7.87
C ALA A 155 11.68 1.79 -7.71
N LEU A 156 11.87 2.56 -8.76
CA LEU A 156 12.73 3.73 -8.80
C LEU A 156 11.88 4.92 -9.18
N SER A 157 12.05 6.04 -8.50
CA SER A 157 11.39 7.30 -8.77
C SER A 157 12.41 8.44 -8.78
N LEU A 158 12.23 9.35 -9.73
CA LEU A 158 13.04 10.52 -9.95
C LEU A 158 12.10 11.69 -10.21
N SER A 159 12.26 12.79 -9.49
CA SER A 159 11.51 14.02 -9.71
C SER A 159 12.44 15.21 -9.82
N VAL A 160 12.33 15.94 -10.92
CA VAL A 160 13.13 17.11 -11.25
C VAL A 160 12.18 18.32 -11.40
N PRO A 161 12.23 19.33 -10.54
CA PRO A 161 11.52 20.59 -10.75
C PRO A 161 12.19 21.40 -11.87
N LEU A 162 11.39 21.85 -12.83
CA LEU A 162 11.75 22.77 -13.90
C LEU A 162 11.36 24.20 -13.48
N GLY A 163 12.33 25.03 -13.09
CA GLY A 163 12.09 26.42 -12.68
C GLY A 163 12.06 26.67 -11.16
N ASN A 164 11.33 27.72 -10.74
CA ASN A 164 11.35 28.22 -9.36
C ASN A 164 10.48 27.35 -8.41
N PRO A 165 10.94 26.99 -7.20
CA PRO A 165 10.40 25.84 -6.43
C PRO A 165 8.90 25.88 -6.09
N ALA A 166 8.30 27.07 -5.98
CA ALA A 166 6.92 27.24 -5.53
C ALA A 166 5.86 26.91 -6.59
N LEU A 167 6.15 27.13 -7.88
CA LEU A 167 5.22 26.95 -9.00
C LEU A 167 5.80 26.08 -10.12
N SER A 168 6.89 25.37 -9.81
CA SER A 168 7.65 24.65 -10.81
C SER A 168 6.92 23.41 -11.30
N THR A 169 6.76 23.35 -12.61
CA THR A 169 6.49 22.13 -13.36
C THR A 169 7.55 21.08 -13.04
N ARG A 170 7.15 19.91 -12.54
CA ARG A 170 8.04 18.80 -12.20
C ARG A 170 7.99 17.74 -13.29
N LEU A 171 9.17 17.39 -13.80
CA LEU A 171 9.37 16.16 -14.55
C LEU A 171 9.44 15.00 -13.55
N ARG A 172 8.73 13.91 -13.85
CA ARG A 172 8.71 12.68 -13.07
C ARG A 172 9.11 11.52 -13.96
N PHE A 173 9.99 10.68 -13.45
CA PHE A 173 10.32 9.41 -14.06
C PHE A 173 10.20 8.31 -13.00
N THR A 174 9.49 7.25 -13.32
CA THR A 174 9.31 6.11 -12.43
C THR A 174 9.47 4.82 -13.19
N ALA A 175 10.29 3.91 -12.68
CA ALA A 175 10.47 2.57 -13.24
C ALA A 175 10.15 1.55 -12.15
N THR A 176 9.20 0.67 -12.41
CA THR A 176 8.78 -0.39 -11.50
C THR A 176 8.91 -1.73 -12.19
N HIS A 177 9.58 -2.68 -11.57
CA HIS A 177 9.62 -4.07 -12.01
C HIS A 177 8.90 -4.92 -10.98
N ALA A 178 7.93 -5.71 -11.41
CA ALA A 178 7.24 -6.67 -10.56
C ALA A 178 7.34 -8.05 -11.20
N ASP A 179 7.75 -9.08 -10.46
CA ASP A 179 7.92 -10.43 -11.01
C ASP A 179 6.69 -10.95 -11.79
N PRO A 180 5.43 -10.73 -11.34
CA PRO A 180 4.25 -11.19 -12.08
C PRO A 180 3.92 -10.29 -13.28
N ALA A 181 4.18 -8.98 -13.17
CA ALA A 181 3.65 -7.94 -14.08
C ALA A 181 4.70 -7.36 -15.05
N GLY A 182 5.96 -7.80 -14.95
CA GLY A 182 7.08 -7.29 -15.74
C GLY A 182 7.50 -5.88 -15.36
N THR A 183 8.24 -5.22 -16.27
CA THR A 183 8.72 -3.85 -16.07
C THR A 183 7.73 -2.85 -16.64
N THR A 184 7.36 -1.86 -15.83
CA THR A 184 6.62 -0.67 -16.22
C THR A 184 7.47 0.56 -15.98
N ALA A 185 7.69 1.36 -17.03
CA ALA A 185 8.31 2.67 -16.93
C ALA A 185 7.26 3.74 -17.23
N SER A 186 7.27 4.84 -16.50
CA SER A 186 6.47 6.01 -16.81
C SER A 186 7.28 7.28 -16.67
N THR A 187 7.00 8.21 -17.58
CA THR A 187 7.57 9.54 -17.61
C THR A 187 6.44 10.53 -17.72
N GLY A 188 6.52 11.65 -17.02
CA GLY A 188 5.43 12.60 -17.00
C GLY A 188 5.83 13.95 -16.47
N VAL A 189 4.94 14.90 -16.68
CA VAL A 189 5.11 16.28 -16.28
C VAL A 189 3.89 16.71 -15.51
N SER A 190 4.09 17.40 -14.41
CA SER A 190 2.99 17.90 -13.60
C SER A 190 3.36 19.18 -12.89
N GLY A 191 2.41 20.08 -12.69
CA GLY A 191 2.63 21.29 -11.93
C GLY A 191 1.37 22.11 -11.81
N TYR A 192 1.53 23.34 -11.36
CA TYR A 192 0.47 24.34 -11.35
C TYR A 192 0.63 25.27 -12.56
N LEU A 193 -0.48 25.74 -13.11
CA LEU A 193 -0.43 26.62 -14.26
C LEU A 193 0.14 27.99 -13.83
N PRO A 194 1.18 28.54 -14.50
CA PRO A 194 1.72 29.85 -14.13
C PRO A 194 0.65 30.95 -14.23
N GLY A 195 0.43 31.68 -13.14
CA GLY A 195 -0.62 32.71 -13.04
C GLY A 195 -1.98 32.18 -12.57
N GLN A 196 -2.15 30.86 -12.41
CA GLN A 196 -3.29 30.20 -11.78
C GLN A 196 -2.78 29.10 -10.86
N GLU A 197 -2.40 29.49 -9.64
CA GLU A 197 -1.87 28.55 -8.63
C GLU A 197 -2.90 27.53 -8.14
N ASN A 198 -4.18 27.76 -8.48
CA ASN A 198 -5.29 26.88 -8.16
C ASN A 198 -5.64 25.88 -9.27
N LEU A 199 -4.88 25.86 -10.38
CA LEU A 199 -5.06 24.89 -11.47
C LEU A 199 -3.85 23.96 -11.54
N PHE A 200 -4.02 22.73 -11.06
CA PHE A 200 -3.04 21.66 -11.19
C PHE A 200 -3.27 20.87 -12.48
N TYR A 201 -2.17 20.51 -13.14
CA TYR A 201 -2.18 19.60 -14.28
C TYR A 201 -1.14 18.49 -14.10
N SER A 202 -1.44 17.31 -14.64
CA SER A 202 -0.48 16.23 -14.77
C SER A 202 -0.71 15.45 -16.04
N VAL A 203 0.37 15.19 -16.78
CA VAL A 203 0.36 14.33 -17.96
C VAL A 203 1.45 13.30 -17.78
N ASN A 204 1.10 12.02 -17.81
CA ASN A 204 2.02 10.90 -17.70
C ASN A 204 1.85 9.97 -18.89
N GLN A 205 2.98 9.48 -19.38
CA GLN A 205 3.05 8.41 -20.36
C GLN A 205 3.72 7.20 -19.75
N ARG A 206 3.12 6.04 -19.99
CA ARG A 206 3.45 4.75 -19.40
C ARG A 206 3.77 3.76 -20.51
N TYR A 207 4.77 2.93 -20.25
CA TYR A 207 5.11 1.78 -21.06
C TYR A 207 5.31 0.58 -20.15
N SER A 208 4.53 -0.49 -20.35
CA SER A 208 4.73 -1.78 -19.69
C SER A 208 5.14 -2.85 -20.70
N ALA A 209 5.98 -3.78 -20.26
CA ALA A 209 6.42 -4.90 -21.09
C ALA A 209 5.28 -5.90 -21.41
N GLN A 210 4.23 -5.94 -20.58
CA GLN A 210 3.09 -6.86 -20.73
C GLN A 210 1.84 -6.18 -21.26
N GLN A 211 1.56 -4.96 -20.80
CA GLN A 211 0.51 -4.11 -21.33
C GLN A 211 1.17 -2.97 -22.09
N HIS A 212 0.92 -2.90 -23.39
CA HIS A 212 1.46 -1.90 -24.31
C HIS A 212 1.30 -0.44 -23.79
N TYR A 213 1.74 0.54 -24.58
CA TYR A 213 1.70 1.97 -24.23
C TYR A 213 0.36 2.41 -23.60
N GLY A 214 0.46 3.25 -22.58
CA GLY A 214 -0.67 3.89 -21.92
C GLY A 214 -0.29 5.30 -21.49
N GLY A 215 -1.28 6.07 -21.07
CA GLY A 215 -1.06 7.42 -20.59
C GLY A 215 -2.26 7.95 -19.86
N ASP A 216 -2.01 8.94 -19.02
CA ASP A 216 -3.03 9.63 -18.25
C ASP A 216 -2.78 11.13 -18.27
N ALA A 217 -3.87 11.88 -18.32
CA ALA A 217 -3.90 13.31 -18.19
C ALA A 217 -4.94 13.67 -17.13
N ALA A 218 -4.58 14.53 -16.19
CA ALA A 218 -5.49 15.02 -15.18
C ALA A 218 -5.37 16.53 -15.02
N LEU A 219 -6.50 17.16 -14.77
CA LEU A 219 -6.67 18.57 -14.45
C LEU A 219 -7.47 18.66 -13.15
N GLN A 220 -7.00 19.49 -12.23
CA GLN A 220 -7.66 19.76 -10.97
C GLN A 220 -7.69 21.26 -10.73
N TYR A 221 -8.88 21.81 -10.52
CA TYR A 221 -9.11 23.22 -10.29
C TYR A 221 -9.73 23.43 -8.91
N GLU A 222 -9.04 24.17 -8.05
CA GLU A 222 -9.48 24.53 -6.70
C GLU A 222 -10.12 25.93 -6.75
N GLY A 223 -11.46 25.95 -6.76
CA GLY A 223 -12.25 27.18 -6.76
C GLY A 223 -12.67 27.60 -5.36
N ALA A 224 -13.10 28.86 -5.20
CA ALA A 224 -13.59 29.37 -3.93
C ALA A 224 -14.85 28.64 -3.41
N TRP A 225 -15.63 28.04 -4.31
CA TRP A 225 -16.90 27.37 -4.01
C TRP A 225 -16.86 25.84 -4.20
N GLY A 226 -15.69 25.30 -4.58
CA GLY A 226 -15.53 23.86 -4.79
C GLY A 226 -14.34 23.49 -5.65
N ASP A 227 -13.99 22.22 -5.58
CA ASP A 227 -12.93 21.56 -6.34
C ASP A 227 -13.51 20.80 -7.51
N TYR A 228 -12.85 20.91 -8.65
CA TYR A 228 -13.24 20.25 -9.89
C TYR A 228 -12.08 19.39 -10.35
N ASN A 229 -12.36 18.12 -10.67
CA ASN A 229 -11.38 17.15 -11.14
C ASN A 229 -11.83 16.60 -12.49
N LEU A 230 -10.91 16.55 -13.45
CA LEU A 230 -11.11 15.91 -14.74
C LEU A 230 -9.88 15.06 -15.05
N GLY A 231 -10.09 13.79 -15.36
CA GLY A 231 -9.04 12.84 -15.69
C GLY A 231 -9.38 12.04 -16.93
N TYR A 232 -8.40 11.78 -17.77
CA TYR A 232 -8.51 10.90 -18.90
C TYR A 232 -7.32 9.96 -18.91
N SER A 233 -7.56 8.66 -18.98
CA SER A 233 -6.51 7.65 -19.07
C SER A 233 -6.84 6.65 -20.17
N TYR A 234 -5.82 6.20 -20.89
CA TYR A 234 -5.94 5.14 -21.86
C TYR A 234 -4.82 4.13 -21.68
N ALA A 235 -5.10 2.86 -21.94
CA ALA A 235 -4.12 1.79 -21.91
C ALA A 235 -4.62 0.66 -22.82
N GLY A 236 -3.83 0.26 -23.83
CA GLY A 236 -4.15 -0.86 -24.74
C GLY A 236 -5.60 -0.84 -25.24
N ASP A 237 -6.45 -1.63 -24.57
CA ASP A 237 -7.86 -1.88 -24.92
C ASP A 237 -8.87 -1.08 -24.06
N SER A 238 -8.39 -0.25 -23.14
CA SER A 238 -9.21 0.50 -22.17
C SER A 238 -9.02 2.01 -22.31
N ARG A 239 -10.13 2.74 -22.14
CA ARG A 239 -10.17 4.20 -22.11
C ARG A 239 -11.14 4.62 -21.03
N ASN A 240 -10.64 5.36 -20.05
CA ASN A 240 -11.42 5.82 -18.91
C ASN A 240 -11.40 7.34 -18.87
N LEU A 241 -12.60 7.92 -18.74
CA LEU A 241 -12.79 9.34 -18.47
C LEU A 241 -13.38 9.46 -17.07
N SER A 242 -12.71 10.19 -16.19
CA SER A 242 -13.16 10.49 -14.84
C SER A 242 -13.44 11.98 -14.69
N TYR A 243 -14.52 12.33 -14.01
CA TYR A 243 -14.85 13.70 -13.64
C TYR A 243 -15.45 13.71 -12.24
N GLY A 244 -15.22 14.78 -11.48
CA GLY A 244 -15.74 14.91 -10.13
C GLY A 244 -15.77 16.36 -9.69
N MET A 245 -16.76 16.69 -8.85
CA MET A 245 -16.89 18.00 -8.23
C MET A 245 -17.16 17.79 -6.74
N SER A 246 -16.46 18.50 -5.88
CA SER A 246 -16.69 18.51 -4.43
C SER A 246 -16.75 19.94 -3.92
N GLY A 247 -17.64 20.22 -2.98
CA GLY A 247 -17.78 21.54 -2.37
C GLY A 247 -18.58 21.43 -1.07
N GLY A 248 -18.52 22.47 -0.26
CA GLY A 248 -19.28 22.59 0.98
C GLY A 248 -20.19 23.81 0.93
N ALA A 249 -21.41 23.68 1.45
CA ALA A 249 -22.34 24.78 1.64
C ALA A 249 -22.68 24.89 3.13
N VAL A 250 -22.75 26.12 3.64
CA VAL A 250 -23.20 26.38 5.02
C VAL A 250 -24.58 27.00 4.92
N LEU A 251 -25.59 26.37 5.52
CA LEU A 251 -26.91 26.99 5.63
C LEU A 251 -26.94 27.82 6.92
N HIS A 252 -27.16 29.13 6.80
CA HIS A 252 -27.46 29.98 7.95
C HIS A 252 -28.86 30.58 7.85
N GLU A 253 -29.34 31.19 8.93
CA GLU A 253 -30.70 31.72 9.04
C GLU A 253 -31.03 32.82 8.02
N ASP A 254 -30.03 33.52 7.47
CA ASP A 254 -30.21 34.50 6.39
C ASP A 254 -29.94 33.93 4.98
N GLY A 255 -29.71 32.61 4.83
CA GLY A 255 -29.63 31.92 3.56
C GLY A 255 -28.38 31.05 3.33
N LEU A 256 -28.10 30.77 2.06
CA LEU A 256 -26.86 30.13 1.61
C LEU A 256 -25.85 31.23 1.20
N PRO A 257 -24.57 31.15 1.62
CA PRO A 257 -23.51 32.06 1.18
C PRO A 257 -23.11 31.84 -0.28
#